data_AF-A0A6A1WFI9-F1
#
_entry.id   AF-A0A6A1WFI9-F1
#
_cell.length_a   1.000
_cell.length_b   1.000
_cell.length_c   1.000
_cell.angle_alpha   90.00
_cell.angle_beta   90.00
_cell.angle_gamma   90.00
#
_symmetry.space_group_name_H-M   'P 1'
#
loop_
_entity.id
_entity.type
_entity.pdbx_description
1 polymer ?
#
loop_
_entity_poly.entity_id
_entity_poly.type
_entity_poly.pdbx_seq_one_letter_code
_entity_poly.pdbx_strand_id
1 'polypeptide(L)'
;MSNYVLVVYRHVVAFAVIAPFALKVRPKMTLPIFIKLVALSLLEPVIDQNLYFLGMKYTTATFAAAMTNILPALTFVMACILRLEKLRFKSIRSQAKVFGTIATVAGAMVITLVKGPIIELIWTKGKTNHEQQSGGIDLQHSIKGAIMITIGCFSWACFMVLQAITLKTYPAELSLTAWICLLGSMEGTIVALVMERGKATIWSLNWDVKLLAALYSGIICSGLAYYIQGVVMKDRGPVFVTAFSPLCMVIVAVMGSFILAEQLYFGRVLGAIIIVAGLYLVVWGKSKDHEFPIPSSKEQTAPDKQITQAGSSRTEKINHEAVTLDVSGGDVVTTDGQLDKPRNPTNV
;
A
#
# COMPACT_ATOMS: atom_id res chain seq x y z
N MET A 1 13.71 23.64 13.46
CA MET A 1 13.26 22.62 14.44
C MET A 1 14.18 21.41 14.26
N SER A 2 14.56 20.73 15.33
CA SER A 2 15.35 19.50 15.18
C SER A 2 14.51 18.43 14.45
N ASN A 3 15.16 17.55 13.68
CA ASN A 3 14.46 16.47 12.98
C ASN A 3 13.74 15.55 13.98
N TYR A 4 14.32 15.29 15.14
CA TYR A 4 13.71 14.49 16.20
C TYR A 4 12.39 15.08 16.67
N VAL A 5 12.36 16.38 16.93
CA VAL A 5 11.18 17.10 17.39
C VAL A 5 10.12 17.23 16.28
N LEU A 6 10.54 17.42 15.02
CA LEU A 6 9.64 17.41 13.87
C LEU A 6 8.89 16.07 13.75
N VAL A 7 9.62 14.96 13.86
CA VAL A 7 9.06 13.61 13.81
C VAL A 7 8.05 13.38 14.93
N VAL A 8 8.33 13.86 16.15
CA VAL A 8 7.37 13.79 17.27
C VAL A 8 6.10 14.56 16.93
N TYR A 9 6.20 15.84 16.57
CA TYR A 9 5.02 16.65 16.28
C TYR A 9 4.20 16.10 15.12
N ARG A 10 4.86 15.61 14.07
CA ARG A 10 4.21 14.94 12.94
C ARG A 10 3.30 13.80 13.41
N HIS A 11 3.78 12.94 14.31
CA HIS A 11 2.99 11.81 14.80
C HIS A 11 1.95 12.20 15.84
N VAL A 12 2.21 13.21 16.67
CA VAL A 12 1.20 13.78 17.59
C VAL A 12 0.01 14.33 16.80
N VAL A 13 0.27 15.12 15.74
CA VAL A 13 -0.78 15.65 14.86
C VAL A 13 -1.52 14.51 14.18
N ALA A 14 -0.81 13.52 13.63
CA ALA A 14 -1.43 12.37 12.99
C ALA A 14 -2.35 11.61 13.96
N PHE A 15 -1.89 11.36 15.19
CA PHE A 15 -2.69 10.72 16.23
C PHE A 15 -3.93 11.54 16.58
N ALA A 16 -3.78 12.86 16.82
CA ALA A 16 -4.90 13.72 17.17
C ALA A 16 -6.00 13.72 16.10
N VAL A 17 -5.62 13.62 14.82
CA VAL A 17 -6.57 13.59 13.69
C VAL A 17 -7.19 12.21 13.49
N ILE A 18 -6.42 11.12 13.63
CA ILE A 18 -6.89 9.75 13.36
C ILE A 18 -7.63 9.13 14.55
N ALA A 19 -7.21 9.43 15.78
CA ALA A 19 -7.74 8.82 17.00
C ALA A 19 -9.26 8.95 17.16
N PRO A 20 -9.92 10.09 16.85
CA PRO A 20 -11.38 10.21 16.95
C PRO A 20 -12.13 9.21 16.07
N PHE A 21 -11.58 8.87 14.91
CA PHE A 21 -12.19 7.94 13.95
C PHE A 21 -11.80 6.48 14.23
N ALA A 22 -10.77 6.24 15.04
CA ALA A 22 -10.20 4.93 15.33
C ALA A 22 -10.99 4.11 16.36
N LEU A 23 -11.97 4.71 17.06
CA LEU A 23 -12.71 4.11 18.18
C LEU A 23 -13.83 3.14 17.77
N LYS A 24 -13.91 2.74 16.50
CA LYS A 24 -14.84 1.71 16.02
C LYS A 24 -14.45 0.31 16.49
N VAL A 25 -15.31 -0.67 16.21
CA VAL A 25 -15.14 -2.10 16.54
C VAL A 25 -13.69 -2.55 16.26
N ARG A 26 -12.97 -2.91 17.33
CA ARG A 26 -11.57 -3.31 17.28
C ARG A 26 -11.37 -4.68 17.94
N PRO A 27 -10.42 -5.50 17.45
CA PRO A 27 -10.02 -6.72 18.14
C PRO A 27 -9.50 -6.42 19.55
N LYS A 28 -9.63 -7.39 20.46
CA LYS A 28 -9.03 -7.27 21.81
C LYS A 28 -7.52 -7.11 21.68
N MET A 29 -6.97 -6.11 22.37
CA MET A 29 -5.53 -5.89 22.41
C MET A 29 -4.88 -6.99 23.25
N THR A 30 -4.09 -7.86 22.63
CA THR A 30 -3.29 -8.88 23.31
C THR A 30 -1.84 -8.40 23.41
N LEU A 31 -1.09 -8.91 24.39
CA LEU A 31 0.32 -8.56 24.57
C LEU A 31 1.17 -8.78 23.30
N PRO A 32 1.02 -9.89 22.54
CA PRO A 32 1.76 -10.06 21.29
C PRO A 32 1.43 -9.01 20.22
N ILE A 33 0.18 -8.56 20.12
CA ILE A 33 -0.21 -7.50 19.18
C ILE A 33 0.42 -6.17 19.63
N PHE A 34 0.38 -5.88 20.93
CA PHE A 34 0.99 -4.69 21.48
C PHE A 34 2.51 -4.64 21.23
N ILE A 35 3.23 -5.75 21.42
CA ILE A 35 4.67 -5.83 21.11
C ILE A 35 4.93 -5.57 19.61
N LYS A 36 4.08 -6.11 18.72
CA LYS A 36 4.19 -5.80 17.28
C LYS A 36 3.95 -4.33 16.98
N LEU A 37 3.02 -3.68 17.67
CA LEU A 37 2.74 -2.25 17.52
C LEU A 37 3.93 -1.39 17.96
N VAL A 38 4.55 -1.71 19.09
CA VAL A 38 5.80 -1.07 19.57
C VAL A 38 6.93 -1.26 18.56
N ALA A 39 7.09 -2.48 18.02
CA ALA A 39 8.10 -2.71 16.98
C ALA A 39 7.78 -1.94 15.69
N LEU A 40 6.52 -1.82 15.29
CA LEU A 40 6.10 -1.03 14.13
C LEU A 40 6.42 0.47 14.31
N SER A 41 6.10 1.04 15.48
CA SER A 41 6.43 2.44 15.76
C SER A 41 7.93 2.69 15.82
N LEU A 42 8.70 1.73 16.35
CA LEU A 42 10.14 1.86 16.43
C LEU A 42 10.78 1.83 15.03
N LEU A 43 10.34 0.91 14.17
CA LEU A 43 10.94 0.71 12.85
C LEU A 43 10.77 1.91 11.93
N GLU A 44 9.57 2.46 11.82
CA GLU A 44 9.31 3.51 10.82
C GLU A 44 9.25 4.93 11.42
N PRO A 45 8.31 5.27 12.32
CA PRO A 45 8.31 6.57 12.98
C PRO A 45 9.63 6.97 13.63
N VAL A 46 10.33 6.05 14.30
CA VAL A 46 11.53 6.40 15.07
C VAL A 46 12.81 6.18 14.27
N ILE A 47 13.10 4.95 13.84
CA ILE A 47 14.38 4.61 13.19
C ILE A 47 14.42 5.19 11.78
N ASP A 48 13.49 4.81 10.89
CA ASP A 48 13.52 5.24 9.50
C ASP A 48 13.47 6.75 9.36
N GLN A 49 12.44 7.41 9.90
CA GLN A 49 12.28 8.86 9.68
C GLN A 49 13.47 9.67 10.23
N ASN A 50 13.98 9.34 11.42
CA ASN A 50 15.11 10.08 11.97
C ASN A 50 16.41 9.82 11.21
N LEU A 51 16.69 8.56 10.83
CA LEU A 51 17.87 8.25 10.03
C LEU A 51 17.78 8.81 8.62
N TYR A 52 16.59 8.85 8.02
CA TYR A 52 16.34 9.47 6.73
C TYR A 52 16.61 10.98 6.78
N PHE A 53 16.00 11.69 7.73
CA PHE A 53 16.24 13.14 7.89
C PHE A 53 17.69 13.47 8.25
N LEU A 54 18.32 12.67 9.12
CA LEU A 54 19.71 12.90 9.50
C LEU A 54 20.68 12.51 8.38
N GLY A 55 20.38 11.47 7.60
CA GLY A 55 21.13 11.13 6.39
C GLY A 55 21.06 12.23 5.34
N MET A 56 19.89 12.81 5.11
CA MET A 56 19.71 13.99 4.25
C MET A 56 20.45 15.25 4.73
N LYS A 57 20.86 15.34 6.01
CA LYS A 57 21.74 16.43 6.46
C LYS A 57 23.19 16.22 6.00
N TYR A 58 23.59 14.98 5.74
CA TYR A 58 24.92 14.61 5.29
C TYR A 58 25.00 14.31 3.79
N THR A 59 23.86 14.12 3.13
CA THR A 59 23.72 13.90 1.68
C THR A 59 22.74 14.92 1.08
N THR A 60 22.31 14.70 -0.16
CA THR A 60 21.25 15.50 -0.81
C THR A 60 19.90 14.80 -0.75
N ALA A 61 18.81 15.55 -0.92
CA ALA A 61 17.46 15.00 -1.05
C ALA A 61 17.35 14.06 -2.26
N THR A 62 18.02 14.39 -3.38
CA THR A 62 18.07 13.53 -4.57
C THR A 62 18.77 12.21 -4.30
N PHE A 63 19.88 12.23 -3.55
CA PHE A 63 20.58 11.01 -3.16
C PHE A 63 19.71 10.14 -2.24
N ALA A 64 19.06 10.74 -1.24
CA ALA A 64 18.15 10.02 -0.37
C ALA A 64 16.97 9.41 -1.12
N ALA A 65 16.38 10.15 -2.06
CA ALA A 65 15.32 9.64 -2.94
C ALA A 65 15.81 8.48 -3.83
N ALA A 66 17.03 8.56 -4.36
CA ALA A 66 17.65 7.47 -5.12
C ALA A 66 17.79 6.19 -4.29
N MET A 67 18.26 6.32 -3.05
CA MET A 67 18.43 5.20 -2.12
C MET A 67 17.09 4.59 -1.69
N THR A 68 16.04 5.40 -1.51
CA THR A 68 14.70 4.88 -1.19
C THR A 68 14.10 4.02 -2.29
N ASN A 69 14.58 4.13 -3.53
CA ASN A 69 14.13 3.25 -4.61
C ASN A 69 14.56 1.79 -4.45
N ILE A 70 15.46 1.50 -3.50
CA ILE A 70 15.83 0.13 -3.14
C ILE A 70 14.75 -0.53 -2.26
N LEU A 71 13.85 0.25 -1.64
CA LEU A 71 12.79 -0.22 -0.75
C LEU A 71 11.91 -1.34 -1.34
N PRO A 72 11.42 -1.28 -2.60
CA PRO A 72 10.60 -2.34 -3.16
C PRO A 72 11.37 -3.67 -3.26
N ALA A 73 12.65 -3.61 -3.61
CA ALA A 73 13.51 -4.80 -3.69
C ALA A 73 13.76 -5.42 -2.30
N LEU A 74 14.09 -4.60 -1.29
CA LEU A 74 14.27 -5.08 0.09
C LEU A 74 12.99 -5.71 0.64
N THR A 75 11.86 -5.05 0.42
CA THR A 75 10.54 -5.55 0.87
C THR A 75 10.19 -6.86 0.19
N PHE A 76 10.48 -7.00 -1.11
CA PHE A 76 10.29 -8.25 -1.84
C PHE A 76 11.12 -9.40 -1.27
N VAL A 77 12.42 -9.17 -1.02
CA VAL A 77 13.31 -10.17 -0.43
C VAL A 77 12.81 -10.59 0.96
N MET A 78 12.48 -9.64 1.82
CA MET A 78 11.95 -9.91 3.17
C MET A 78 10.61 -10.66 3.13
N ALA A 79 9.71 -10.29 2.22
CA ALA A 79 8.43 -10.97 2.03
C ALA A 79 8.61 -12.42 1.55
N CYS A 80 9.65 -12.71 0.76
CA CYS A 80 10.00 -14.07 0.33
C CYS A 80 10.56 -14.90 1.49
N ILE A 81 11.49 -14.34 2.27
CA ILE A 81 12.11 -15.01 3.44
C ILE A 81 11.02 -15.39 4.46
N LEU A 82 10.10 -14.46 4.74
CA LEU A 82 9.01 -14.66 5.69
C LEU A 82 7.79 -15.39 5.09
N ARG A 83 7.92 -15.92 3.86
CA ARG A 83 6.88 -16.68 3.14
C ARG A 83 5.53 -15.94 3.03
N LEU A 84 5.56 -14.61 3.03
CA LEU A 84 4.39 -13.77 2.77
C LEU A 84 4.05 -13.72 1.28
N GLU A 85 5.04 -13.92 0.43
CA GLU A 85 4.88 -14.04 -1.01
C GLU A 85 5.40 -15.43 -1.45
N LYS A 86 4.53 -16.28 -2.00
CA LYS A 86 4.92 -17.61 -2.51
C LYS A 86 5.42 -17.47 -3.94
N LEU A 87 6.73 -17.53 -4.16
CA LEU A 87 7.32 -17.54 -5.49
C LEU A 87 7.33 -18.96 -6.06
N ARG A 88 6.50 -19.19 -7.07
CA ARG A 88 6.69 -20.33 -7.97
C ARG A 88 7.54 -19.82 -9.12
N PHE A 89 8.87 -20.01 -9.07
CA PHE A 89 9.81 -19.49 -10.08
C PHE A 89 9.50 -19.88 -11.53
N LYS A 90 8.78 -20.99 -11.74
CA LYS A 90 8.26 -21.41 -13.06
C LYS A 90 6.96 -20.71 -13.49
N SER A 91 6.30 -19.96 -12.61
CA SER A 91 5.08 -19.24 -12.94
C SER A 91 5.42 -17.89 -13.58
N ILE A 92 4.85 -17.65 -14.76
CA ILE A 92 4.94 -16.37 -15.47
C ILE A 92 4.54 -15.17 -14.58
N ARG A 93 3.62 -15.39 -13.63
CA ARG A 93 3.15 -14.37 -12.68
C ARG A 93 4.19 -14.03 -11.62
N SER A 94 4.84 -15.04 -11.03
CA SER A 94 5.93 -14.80 -10.06
C SER A 94 7.11 -14.11 -10.76
N GLN A 95 7.39 -14.47 -12.01
CA GLN A 95 8.40 -13.77 -12.82
C GLN A 95 7.99 -12.32 -13.08
N ALA A 96 6.73 -12.06 -13.45
CA ALA A 96 6.24 -10.69 -13.67
C ALA A 96 6.37 -9.80 -12.42
N LYS A 97 6.12 -10.32 -11.22
CA LYS A 97 6.34 -9.59 -9.96
C LYS A 97 7.81 -9.23 -9.74
N VAL A 98 8.72 -10.17 -9.98
CA VAL A 98 10.16 -9.98 -9.84
C VAL A 98 10.66 -8.96 -10.87
N PHE A 99 10.40 -9.21 -12.15
CA PHE A 99 10.82 -8.32 -13.24
C PHE A 99 10.18 -6.94 -13.13
N GLY A 100 8.91 -6.86 -12.73
CA GLY A 100 8.24 -5.60 -12.46
C GLY A 100 8.92 -4.81 -11.34
N THR A 101 9.24 -5.46 -10.22
CA THR A 101 9.97 -4.81 -9.11
C THR A 101 11.35 -4.33 -9.55
N ILE A 102 12.11 -5.16 -10.27
CA ILE A 102 13.42 -4.79 -10.82
C ILE A 102 13.30 -3.61 -11.79
N ALA A 103 12.31 -3.63 -12.68
CA ALA A 103 12.06 -2.56 -13.62
C ALA A 103 11.70 -1.25 -12.89
N THR A 104 10.84 -1.28 -11.87
CA THR A 104 10.50 -0.08 -11.10
C THR A 104 11.73 0.50 -10.38
N VAL A 105 12.59 -0.34 -9.78
CA VAL A 105 13.86 0.10 -9.17
C VAL A 105 14.80 0.69 -10.21
N ALA A 106 14.97 0.02 -11.35
CA ALA A 106 15.83 0.46 -12.44
C ALA A 106 15.35 1.78 -13.05
N GLY A 107 14.05 1.94 -13.29
CA GLY A 107 13.46 3.17 -13.79
C GLY A 107 13.70 4.35 -12.85
N ALA A 108 13.59 4.11 -11.54
CA ALA A 108 13.86 5.13 -10.54
C ALA A 108 15.35 5.54 -10.48
N MET A 109 16.26 4.57 -10.63
CA MET A 109 17.69 4.83 -10.79
C MET A 109 17.98 5.64 -12.06
N VAL A 110 17.29 5.37 -13.17
CA VAL A 110 17.40 6.13 -14.42
C VAL A 110 16.96 7.58 -14.22
N ILE A 111 15.86 7.84 -13.50
CA ILE A 111 15.43 9.23 -13.16
C ILE A 111 16.54 9.99 -12.42
N THR A 112 17.28 9.33 -11.53
CA THR A 112 18.28 9.98 -10.68
C THR A 112 19.66 10.11 -11.30
N LEU A 113 20.10 9.10 -12.07
CA LEU A 113 21.50 8.98 -12.53
C LEU A 113 21.67 9.34 -14.00
N VAL A 114 20.65 9.16 -14.83
CA VAL A 114 20.76 9.43 -16.27
C VAL A 114 20.45 10.89 -16.53
N LYS A 115 21.50 11.67 -16.78
CA LYS A 115 21.37 13.00 -17.38
C LYS A 115 21.25 12.84 -18.89
N GLY A 116 20.29 13.53 -19.48
CA GLY A 116 20.06 13.55 -20.93
C GLY A 116 19.91 14.98 -21.43
N PRO A 117 19.62 15.17 -22.73
CA PRO A 117 19.31 16.51 -23.25
C PRO A 117 18.14 17.12 -22.47
N ILE A 118 18.23 18.44 -22.28
CA ILE A 118 17.18 19.24 -21.65
C ILE A 118 15.97 19.24 -22.58
N ILE A 119 14.83 18.86 -22.05
CA ILE A 119 13.55 19.03 -22.72
C ILE A 119 13.08 20.43 -22.37
N GLU A 120 13.13 21.34 -23.34
CA GLU A 120 12.66 22.71 -23.15
C GLU A 120 11.13 22.75 -23.11
N LEU A 121 10.56 22.84 -21.91
CA LEU A 121 9.13 23.11 -21.74
C LEU A 121 8.86 24.62 -21.88
N ILE A 122 7.66 24.96 -22.36
CA ILE A 122 7.23 26.35 -22.66
C ILE A 122 7.41 27.27 -21.44
N TRP A 123 7.19 26.78 -20.22
CA TRP A 123 7.35 27.54 -18.96
C TRP A 123 8.78 27.53 -18.39
N THR A 124 9.67 26.66 -18.89
CA THR A 124 11.11 26.66 -18.55
C THR A 124 11.98 27.49 -19.50
N LYS A 125 11.41 28.01 -20.62
CA LYS A 125 12.13 28.83 -21.58
C LYS A 125 12.63 30.14 -20.93
N GLY A 126 13.94 30.37 -20.98
CA GLY A 126 14.56 31.64 -20.57
C GLY A 126 15.15 31.69 -19.16
N LYS A 127 15.08 30.61 -18.36
CA LYS A 127 15.76 30.54 -17.05
C LYS A 127 17.01 29.67 -17.13
N THR A 128 18.14 30.26 -17.50
CA THR A 128 19.47 29.64 -17.39
C THR A 128 20.01 29.83 -15.98
N ASN A 129 19.53 29.02 -15.02
CA ASN A 129 20.18 28.94 -13.72
C ASN A 129 21.11 27.73 -13.70
N HIS A 130 22.36 27.97 -14.11
CA HIS A 130 23.48 27.12 -13.71
C HIS A 130 23.90 27.55 -12.30
N GLU A 131 23.22 27.06 -11.28
CA GLU A 131 23.83 26.92 -9.95
C GLU A 131 24.11 25.45 -9.71
N GLN A 132 25.26 25.01 -10.22
CA GLN A 132 25.89 23.80 -9.74
C GLN A 132 26.68 24.22 -8.49
N GLN A 133 26.00 24.32 -7.34
CA GLN A 133 26.70 24.31 -6.05
C GLN A 133 27.31 22.91 -5.86
N SER A 134 28.47 22.65 -6.44
CA SER A 134 29.36 21.60 -5.98
C SER A 134 30.12 22.11 -4.76
N GLY A 135 29.40 22.29 -3.65
CA GLY A 135 30.06 22.32 -2.35
C GLY A 135 30.71 20.95 -2.18
N GLY A 136 32.04 20.91 -2.08
CA GLY A 136 32.80 19.67 -1.94
C GLY A 136 32.23 18.87 -0.77
N ILE A 137 31.48 17.81 -1.08
CA ILE A 137 30.95 16.95 -0.03
C ILE A 137 32.12 16.10 0.42
N ASP A 138 32.56 16.32 1.65
CA ASP A 138 33.52 15.44 2.30
C ASP A 138 33.01 14.00 2.18
N LEU A 139 33.82 13.15 1.56
CA LEU A 139 33.49 11.77 1.23
C LEU A 139 33.06 10.99 2.49
N GLN A 140 33.68 11.29 3.63
CA GLN A 140 33.33 10.69 4.92
C GLN A 140 31.90 11.04 5.37
N HIS A 141 31.51 12.31 5.24
CA HIS A 141 30.15 12.75 5.55
C HIS A 141 29.13 12.12 4.59
N SER A 142 29.42 12.05 3.29
CA SER A 142 28.56 11.37 2.31
C SER A 142 28.35 9.88 2.64
N ILE A 143 29.41 9.14 2.95
CA ILE A 143 29.32 7.72 3.30
C ILE A 143 28.48 7.53 4.56
N LYS A 144 28.69 8.35 5.59
CA LYS A 144 27.89 8.32 6.82
C LYS A 144 26.41 8.49 6.50
N GLY A 145 26.04 9.51 5.72
CA GLY A 145 24.65 9.73 5.36
C GLY A 145 24.05 8.60 4.52
N ALA A 146 24.83 8.00 3.61
CA ALA A 146 24.39 6.85 2.82
C ALA A 146 24.11 5.61 3.68
N ILE A 147 24.97 5.31 4.66
CA ILE A 147 24.75 4.22 5.62
C ILE A 147 23.46 4.46 6.39
N MET A 148 23.24 5.69 6.87
CA MET A 148 22.04 6.04 7.64
C MET A 148 20.76 5.87 6.84
N ILE A 149 20.73 6.36 5.59
CA ILE A 149 19.58 6.19 4.70
C ILE A 149 19.35 4.71 4.38
N THR A 150 20.42 3.94 4.17
CA THR A 150 20.30 2.48 3.90
C THR A 150 19.68 1.74 5.07
N ILE A 151 20.11 2.06 6.31
CA ILE A 151 19.51 1.49 7.53
C ILE A 151 18.04 1.92 7.64
N GLY A 152 17.71 3.18 7.32
CA GLY A 152 16.34 3.66 7.24
C GLY A 152 15.48 2.84 6.28
N CYS A 153 15.92 2.69 5.02
CA CYS A 153 15.24 1.88 4.00
C CYS A 153 15.03 0.42 4.45
N PHE A 154 16.02 -0.19 5.11
CA PHE A 154 15.88 -1.53 5.66
C PHE A 154 14.84 -1.59 6.78
N SER A 155 14.84 -0.60 7.68
CA SER A 155 13.87 -0.46 8.75
C SER A 155 12.45 -0.27 8.20
N TRP A 156 12.30 0.55 7.15
CA TRP A 156 11.02 0.76 6.48
C TRP A 156 10.52 -0.50 5.76
N ALA A 157 11.41 -1.28 5.13
CA ALA A 157 11.05 -2.58 4.56
C ALA A 157 10.57 -3.58 5.65
N CYS A 158 11.25 -3.60 6.80
CA CYS A 158 10.83 -4.41 7.95
C CYS A 158 9.46 -3.96 8.47
N PHE A 159 9.21 -2.65 8.55
CA PHE A 159 7.92 -2.09 8.91
C PHE A 159 6.82 -2.54 7.96
N MET A 160 7.02 -2.43 6.64
CA MET A 160 6.03 -2.85 5.64
C MET A 160 5.65 -4.33 5.81
N VAL A 161 6.64 -5.19 6.02
CA VAL A 161 6.43 -6.63 6.22
C VAL A 161 5.75 -6.92 7.56
N LEU A 162 6.20 -6.31 8.65
CA LEU A 162 5.59 -6.48 9.97
C LEU A 162 4.15 -5.94 10.00
N GLN A 163 3.87 -4.86 9.25
CA GLN A 163 2.55 -4.24 9.15
C GLN A 163 1.59 -5.21 8.45
N ALA A 164 2.03 -5.83 7.36
CA ALA A 164 1.28 -6.88 6.67
C ALA A 164 0.93 -8.06 7.60
N ILE A 165 1.87 -8.50 8.43
CA ILE A 165 1.65 -9.59 9.40
C ILE A 165 0.68 -9.15 10.50
N THR A 166 0.83 -7.93 10.99
CA THR A 166 0.03 -7.40 12.09
C THR A 166 -1.42 -7.20 11.67
N LEU A 167 -1.67 -6.70 10.46
CA LEU A 167 -3.01 -6.52 9.89
C LEU A 167 -3.80 -7.84 9.74
N LYS A 168 -3.13 -8.99 9.60
CA LYS A 168 -3.79 -10.31 9.62
C LYS A 168 -4.36 -10.65 11.00
N THR A 169 -3.69 -10.23 12.07
CA THR A 169 -4.11 -10.48 13.46
C THR A 169 -4.92 -9.33 14.07
N TYR A 170 -4.77 -8.13 13.53
CA TYR A 170 -5.45 -6.91 13.97
C TYR A 170 -6.04 -6.18 12.75
N PRO A 171 -7.16 -6.65 12.18
CA PRO A 171 -7.75 -6.13 10.95
C PRO A 171 -8.52 -4.82 11.15
N ALA A 172 -7.93 -3.87 11.87
CA ALA A 172 -8.47 -2.53 12.10
C ALA A 172 -7.39 -1.50 11.74
N GLU A 173 -7.35 -1.09 10.47
CA GLU A 173 -6.29 -0.29 9.85
C GLU A 173 -6.19 1.09 10.51
N LEU A 174 -7.33 1.72 10.73
CA LEU A 174 -7.42 3.07 11.29
C LEU A 174 -6.98 3.08 12.77
N SER A 175 -7.32 2.02 13.52
CA SER A 175 -6.82 1.83 14.88
C SER A 175 -5.35 1.45 14.93
N LEU A 176 -4.86 0.66 13.97
CA LEU A 176 -3.44 0.32 13.84
C LEU A 176 -2.61 1.60 13.62
N THR A 177 -3.04 2.45 12.68
CA THR A 177 -2.39 3.74 12.41
C THR A 177 -2.38 4.62 13.66
N ALA A 178 -3.49 4.73 14.39
CA ALA A 178 -3.53 5.48 15.64
C ALA A 178 -2.51 4.96 16.67
N TRP A 179 -2.40 3.64 16.84
CA TRP A 179 -1.40 3.05 17.75
C TRP A 179 0.04 3.30 17.29
N ILE A 180 0.33 3.16 16.00
CA ILE A 180 1.67 3.43 15.44
C ILE A 180 2.05 4.90 15.66
N CYS A 181 1.13 5.84 15.42
CA CYS A 181 1.38 7.26 15.65
C CYS A 181 1.52 7.59 17.14
N LEU A 182 0.69 7.00 18.01
CA LEU A 182 0.79 7.21 19.45
C LEU A 182 2.14 6.72 19.99
N LEU A 183 2.46 5.45 19.76
CA LEU A 183 3.71 4.85 20.23
C LEU A 183 4.92 5.50 19.59
N GLY A 184 4.85 5.83 18.30
CA GLY A 184 5.91 6.55 17.59
C GLY A 184 6.16 7.94 18.15
N SER A 185 5.12 8.65 18.58
CA SER A 185 5.27 9.94 19.27
C SER A 185 5.90 9.78 20.66
N MET A 186 5.55 8.73 21.41
CA MET A 186 6.11 8.44 22.73
C MET A 186 7.59 8.06 22.64
N GLU A 187 7.91 7.07 21.82
CA GLU A 187 9.28 6.60 21.57
C GLU A 187 10.14 7.71 20.96
N GLY A 188 9.59 8.44 19.98
CA GLY A 188 10.24 9.59 19.36
C GLY A 188 10.53 10.70 20.36
N THR A 189 9.65 10.93 21.34
CA THR A 189 9.86 11.91 22.42
C THR A 189 11.03 11.48 23.30
N ILE A 190 11.11 10.20 23.68
CA ILE A 190 12.24 9.66 24.45
C ILE A 190 13.55 9.89 23.68
N VAL A 191 13.60 9.55 22.39
CA VAL A 191 14.77 9.78 21.54
C VAL A 191 15.11 11.27 21.43
N ALA A 192 14.12 12.13 21.19
CA ALA A 192 14.32 13.58 21.09
C ALA A 192 14.87 14.18 22.39
N LEU A 193 14.35 13.75 23.55
CA LEU A 193 14.84 14.18 24.86
C LEU A 193 16.28 13.72 25.11
N VAL A 194 16.67 12.53 24.62
CA VAL A 194 18.04 12.01 24.75
C VAL A 194 19.01 12.71 23.79
N MET A 195 18.60 12.99 22.56
CA MET A 195 19.47 13.58 21.53
C MET A 195 19.61 15.09 21.65
N GLU A 196 18.59 15.79 22.15
CA GLU A 196 18.57 17.25 22.31
C GLU A 196 18.58 17.69 23.78
N ARG A 197 19.25 16.89 24.64
CA ARG A 197 19.37 17.18 26.08
C ARG A 197 19.80 18.63 26.32
N GLY A 198 19.07 19.32 27.21
CA GLY A 198 19.40 20.67 27.66
C GLY A 198 18.95 21.81 26.75
N LYS A 199 18.23 21.54 25.64
CA LYS A 199 17.78 22.58 24.69
C LYS A 199 16.25 22.67 24.60
N ALA A 200 15.62 23.19 25.65
CA ALA A 200 14.15 23.34 25.71
C ALA A 200 13.57 24.21 24.58
N THR A 201 14.34 25.18 24.07
CA THR A 201 13.95 26.06 22.96
C THR A 201 13.71 25.33 21.63
N ILE A 202 14.16 24.08 21.48
CA ILE A 202 13.90 23.30 20.26
C ILE A 202 12.44 22.82 20.20
N TRP A 203 11.79 22.71 21.36
CA TRP A 203 10.38 22.35 21.51
C TRP A 203 9.43 23.55 21.41
N SER A 204 9.94 24.79 21.37
CA SER A 204 9.06 25.94 21.21
C SER A 204 8.48 25.96 19.79
N LEU A 205 7.17 25.78 19.69
CA LEU A 205 6.45 25.81 18.43
C LEU A 205 5.77 27.18 18.28
N ASN A 206 6.31 27.98 17.37
CA ASN A 206 5.74 29.27 17.00
C ASN A 206 4.74 29.10 15.84
N TRP A 207 3.91 30.12 15.61
CA TRP A 207 3.02 30.23 14.44
C TRP A 207 3.79 30.52 13.13
N ASP A 208 4.77 29.67 12.84
CA ASP A 208 5.69 29.79 11.72
C ASP A 208 5.52 28.60 10.75
N VAL A 209 6.29 28.62 9.66
CA VAL A 209 6.44 27.52 8.69
C VAL A 209 6.78 26.17 9.34
N LYS A 210 7.36 26.15 10.54
CA LYS A 210 7.65 24.92 11.31
C LYS A 210 6.37 24.22 11.77
N LEU A 211 5.39 24.99 12.26
CA LEU A 211 4.08 24.48 12.64
C LEU A 211 3.33 23.98 11.41
N LEU A 212 3.35 24.75 10.32
CA LEU A 212 2.74 24.35 9.06
C LEU A 212 3.33 23.04 8.52
N ALA A 213 4.65 22.88 8.57
CA ALA A 213 5.32 21.64 8.17
C ALA A 213 4.92 20.45 9.05
N ALA A 214 4.83 20.64 10.37
CA ALA A 214 4.37 19.61 11.30
C ALA A 214 2.90 19.22 11.05
N LEU A 215 2.02 20.20 10.82
CA LEU A 215 0.61 19.97 10.50
C LEU A 215 0.44 19.23 9.17
N TYR A 216 1.07 19.72 8.09
CA TYR A 216 0.99 19.09 6.78
C TYR A 216 1.53 17.66 6.81
N SER A 217 2.74 17.46 7.33
CA SER A 217 3.34 16.13 7.39
C SER A 217 2.59 15.18 8.33
N GLY A 218 2.00 15.70 9.41
CA GLY A 218 1.19 14.91 10.32
C GLY A 218 -0.14 14.46 9.70
N ILE A 219 -0.90 15.39 9.12
CA ILE A 219 -2.22 15.10 8.55
C ILE A 219 -2.08 14.24 7.30
N ILE A 220 -1.26 14.68 6.34
CA ILE A 220 -1.18 14.06 5.01
C ILE A 220 -0.23 12.87 5.02
N CYS A 221 1.02 13.07 5.48
CA CYS A 221 2.07 12.08 5.30
C CYS A 221 2.10 10.97 6.37
N SER A 222 1.56 11.20 7.58
CA SER A 222 1.47 10.15 8.61
C SER A 222 0.03 9.71 8.86
N GLY A 223 -0.93 10.63 8.97
CA GLY A 223 -2.33 10.27 9.22
C GLY A 223 -2.96 9.56 8.02
N LEU A 224 -3.17 10.31 6.93
CA LEU A 224 -3.83 9.79 5.74
C LEU A 224 -3.00 8.72 5.02
N ALA A 225 -1.70 8.97 4.82
CA ALA A 225 -0.85 8.04 4.09
C ALA A 225 -0.72 6.68 4.80
N TYR A 226 -0.51 6.62 6.12
CA TYR A 226 -0.42 5.32 6.81
C TYR A 226 -1.75 4.58 6.82
N TYR A 227 -2.87 5.30 6.94
CA TYR A 227 -4.19 4.69 6.82
C TYR A 227 -4.40 4.07 5.43
N ILE A 228 -4.22 4.84 4.35
CA ILE A 228 -4.37 4.33 2.98
C ILE A 228 -3.38 3.18 2.74
N GLN A 229 -2.13 3.34 3.17
CA GLN A 229 -1.11 2.30 3.09
C GLN A 229 -1.58 1.03 3.81
N GLY A 230 -2.12 1.14 5.02
CA GLY A 230 -2.63 0.01 5.80
C GLY A 230 -3.80 -0.71 5.11
N VAL A 231 -4.72 0.04 4.48
CA VAL A 231 -5.83 -0.53 3.70
C VAL A 231 -5.30 -1.31 2.50
N VAL A 232 -4.43 -0.71 1.69
CA VAL A 232 -3.85 -1.39 0.52
C VAL A 232 -2.96 -2.57 0.95
N MET A 233 -2.26 -2.45 2.08
CA MET A 233 -1.42 -3.49 2.67
C MET A 233 -2.24 -4.72 3.02
N LYS A 234 -3.41 -4.54 3.61
CA LYS A 234 -4.32 -5.64 3.97
C LYS A 234 -4.83 -6.37 2.73
N ASP A 235 -5.22 -5.62 1.69
CA ASP A 235 -5.85 -6.18 0.51
C ASP A 235 -4.86 -6.77 -0.50
N ARG A 236 -3.70 -6.13 -0.69
CA ARG A 236 -2.74 -6.44 -1.77
C ARG A 236 -1.37 -6.91 -1.29
N GLY A 237 -1.08 -6.75 0.01
CA GLY A 237 0.17 -7.17 0.64
C GLY A 237 1.36 -6.21 0.40
N PRO A 238 2.50 -6.47 1.06
CA PRO A 238 3.60 -5.50 1.19
C PRO A 238 4.32 -5.23 -0.11
N VAL A 239 4.56 -6.25 -0.92
CA VAL A 239 5.22 -6.11 -2.23
C VAL A 239 4.45 -5.17 -3.16
N PHE A 240 3.11 -5.26 -3.14
CA PHE A 240 2.27 -4.41 -3.98
C PHE A 240 2.39 -2.96 -3.54
N VAL A 241 2.22 -2.68 -2.25
CA VAL A 241 2.32 -1.32 -1.70
C VAL A 241 3.67 -0.70 -2.05
N THR A 242 4.77 -1.40 -1.79
CA THR A 242 6.10 -0.84 -1.99
C THR A 242 6.47 -0.68 -3.47
N ALA A 243 5.92 -1.48 -4.37
CA ALA A 243 6.18 -1.32 -5.81
C ALA A 243 5.77 0.07 -6.32
N PHE A 244 4.77 0.72 -5.72
CA PHE A 244 4.34 2.08 -6.07
C PHE A 244 5.22 3.20 -5.48
N SER A 245 6.15 2.90 -4.57
CA SER A 245 7.00 3.94 -3.95
C SER A 245 7.75 4.80 -4.98
N PRO A 246 8.38 4.25 -6.04
CA PRO A 246 9.06 5.06 -7.05
C PRO A 246 8.15 5.97 -7.88
N LEU A 247 6.83 5.73 -7.89
CA LEU A 247 5.88 6.65 -8.53
C LEU A 247 5.87 8.02 -7.85
N CYS A 248 6.19 8.08 -6.54
CA CYS A 248 6.38 9.34 -5.83
C CYS A 248 7.52 10.16 -6.45
N MET A 249 8.62 9.53 -6.91
CA MET A 249 9.71 10.23 -7.58
C MET A 249 9.27 10.83 -8.93
N VAL A 250 8.40 10.13 -9.67
CA VAL A 250 7.83 10.65 -10.92
C VAL A 250 7.00 11.91 -10.62
N ILE A 251 6.11 11.84 -9.63
CA ILE A 251 5.28 12.99 -9.22
C ILE A 251 6.16 14.15 -8.76
N VAL A 252 7.18 13.90 -7.94
CA VAL A 252 8.11 14.95 -7.47
C VAL A 252 8.86 15.59 -8.63
N ALA A 253 9.32 14.81 -9.61
CA ALA A 253 9.98 15.37 -10.80
C ALA A 253 9.04 16.26 -11.62
N VAL A 254 7.77 15.86 -11.77
CA VAL A 254 6.75 16.64 -12.48
C VAL A 254 6.41 17.92 -11.71
N MET A 255 6.14 17.83 -10.40
CA MET A 255 5.82 19.00 -9.56
C MET A 255 6.99 19.98 -9.45
N GLY A 256 8.23 19.49 -9.33
CA GLY A 256 9.43 20.32 -9.39
C GLY A 256 9.54 21.09 -10.71
N SER A 257 9.20 20.41 -11.82
CA SER A 257 9.02 21.00 -13.14
C SER A 257 7.68 21.74 -13.34
N PHE A 258 6.92 22.11 -12.31
CA PHE A 258 5.83 23.09 -12.47
C PHE A 258 5.91 24.22 -11.46
N ILE A 259 6.42 23.92 -10.26
CA ILE A 259 6.52 24.86 -9.16
C ILE A 259 7.91 25.51 -9.13
N LEU A 260 8.98 24.74 -9.37
CA LEU A 260 10.37 25.19 -9.15
C LEU A 260 11.10 25.65 -10.42
N ALA A 261 10.48 25.58 -11.60
CA ALA A 261 11.15 25.86 -12.88
C ALA A 261 12.32 24.91 -13.18
N GLU A 262 12.32 23.71 -12.57
CA GLU A 262 13.33 22.68 -12.86
C GLU A 262 13.19 22.16 -14.28
N GLN A 263 14.32 22.05 -14.97
CA GLN A 263 14.37 21.48 -16.30
C GLN A 263 14.17 19.95 -16.25
N LEU A 264 13.33 19.44 -17.15
CA LEU A 264 13.16 18.01 -17.34
C LEU A 264 14.24 17.48 -18.27
N TYR A 265 15.01 16.53 -17.77
CA TYR A 265 15.98 15.79 -18.59
C TYR A 265 15.32 14.57 -19.21
N PHE A 266 15.78 14.17 -20.40
CA PHE A 266 15.31 12.95 -21.07
C PHE A 266 15.34 11.70 -20.16
N GLY A 267 16.35 11.57 -19.29
CA GLY A 267 16.44 10.48 -18.32
C GLY A 267 15.28 10.42 -17.33
N ARG A 268 14.69 11.56 -16.93
CA ARG A 268 13.52 11.59 -16.05
C ARG A 268 12.28 11.03 -16.76
N VAL A 269 12.11 11.31 -18.06
CA VAL A 269 11.01 10.79 -18.87
C VAL A 269 11.18 9.29 -19.12
N LEU A 270 12.37 8.87 -19.56
CA LEU A 270 12.68 7.46 -19.79
C LEU A 270 12.48 6.63 -18.52
N GLY A 271 12.99 7.11 -17.38
CA GLY A 271 12.83 6.44 -16.10
C GLY A 271 11.36 6.34 -15.67
N ALA A 272 10.55 7.38 -15.91
CA ALA A 272 9.11 7.34 -15.64
C ALA A 272 8.39 6.27 -16.49
N ILE A 273 8.71 6.15 -17.78
CA ILE A 273 8.15 5.10 -18.66
C ILE A 273 8.50 3.71 -18.12
N ILE A 274 9.75 3.50 -17.71
CA ILE A 274 10.21 2.22 -17.13
C ILE A 274 9.46 1.91 -15.83
N ILE A 275 9.25 2.91 -14.95
CA ILE A 275 8.47 2.74 -13.72
C ILE A 275 7.04 2.30 -14.03
N VAL A 276 6.37 2.96 -14.97
CA VAL A 276 4.99 2.61 -15.36
C VAL A 276 4.91 1.19 -15.92
N ALA A 277 5.84 0.80 -16.78
CA ALA A 277 5.93 -0.57 -17.30
C ALA A 277 6.17 -1.60 -16.18
N GLY A 278 7.08 -1.30 -15.24
CA GLY A 278 7.36 -2.16 -14.09
C GLY A 278 6.15 -2.33 -13.17
N LEU A 279 5.44 -1.23 -12.88
CA LEU A 279 4.20 -1.25 -12.12
C LEU A 279 3.13 -2.08 -12.80
N TYR A 280 2.96 -1.94 -14.11
CA TYR A 280 2.01 -2.75 -14.87
C TYR A 280 2.32 -4.24 -14.72
N LEU A 281 3.59 -4.65 -14.81
CA LEU A 281 3.99 -6.05 -14.59
C LEU A 281 3.71 -6.54 -13.17
N VAL A 282 3.95 -5.72 -12.14
CA VAL A 282 3.63 -6.08 -10.74
C VAL A 282 2.12 -6.25 -10.55
N VAL A 283 1.32 -5.31 -11.06
CA VAL A 283 -0.15 -5.33 -10.97
C VAL A 283 -0.70 -6.54 -11.73
N TRP A 284 -0.22 -6.78 -12.95
CA TRP A 284 -0.62 -7.95 -13.75
C TRP A 284 -0.22 -9.26 -13.06
N GLY A 285 0.96 -9.31 -12.46
CA GLY A 285 1.41 -10.47 -11.68
C GLY A 285 0.52 -10.75 -10.46
N LYS A 286 -0.15 -9.74 -9.89
CA LYS A 286 -1.06 -9.86 -8.72
C LYS A 286 -2.55 -9.95 -9.06
N SER A 287 -2.98 -9.62 -10.28
CA SER A 287 -4.41 -9.46 -10.62
C SER A 287 -5.26 -10.74 -10.48
N LYS A 288 -4.65 -11.92 -10.42
CA LYS A 288 -5.34 -13.23 -10.31
C LYS A 288 -4.98 -14.06 -9.06
N ASP A 289 -4.42 -13.44 -8.02
CA ASP A 289 -4.28 -14.12 -6.72
C ASP A 289 -5.60 -14.17 -5.92
N HIS A 290 -6.67 -13.56 -6.47
CA HIS A 290 -8.03 -13.49 -5.91
C HIS A 290 -9.11 -14.07 -6.83
N GLU A 291 -8.83 -15.15 -7.56
CA GLU A 291 -9.94 -16.01 -7.99
C GLU A 291 -10.50 -16.67 -6.71
N PHE A 292 -11.67 -16.21 -6.28
CA PHE A 292 -12.43 -16.78 -5.17
C PHE A 292 -12.46 -18.31 -5.31
N PRO A 293 -12.31 -19.09 -4.22
CA PRO A 293 -12.77 -20.46 -4.25
C PRO A 293 -14.27 -20.38 -4.53
N ILE A 294 -14.67 -20.71 -5.76
CA ILE A 294 -16.05 -21.07 -6.05
C ILE A 294 -16.37 -22.17 -5.03
N PRO A 295 -17.38 -22.02 -4.16
CA PRO A 295 -17.81 -23.13 -3.35
C PRO A 295 -18.26 -24.19 -4.36
N SER A 296 -17.45 -25.23 -4.54
CA SER A 296 -17.90 -26.42 -5.21
C SER A 296 -19.02 -26.95 -4.33
N SER A 297 -20.26 -26.70 -4.73
CA SER A 297 -21.42 -27.49 -4.33
C SER A 297 -21.20 -28.92 -4.85
N LYS A 298 -20.31 -29.64 -4.16
CA LYS A 298 -20.37 -31.09 -4.10
C LYS A 298 -21.30 -31.40 -2.95
N GLU A 299 -22.59 -31.35 -3.24
CA GLU A 299 -23.59 -32.04 -2.46
C GLU A 299 -23.36 -33.53 -2.70
N GLN A 300 -22.40 -34.09 -1.97
CA GLN A 300 -22.25 -35.52 -1.80
C GLN A 300 -23.38 -35.95 -0.87
N THR A 301 -24.46 -36.45 -1.46
CA THR A 301 -25.44 -37.29 -0.77
C THR A 301 -24.67 -38.46 -0.17
N ALA A 302 -24.57 -38.49 1.16
CA ALA A 302 -24.13 -39.66 1.91
C ALA A 302 -25.35 -40.26 2.63
N PRO A 303 -25.44 -41.59 2.77
CA PRO A 303 -26.67 -42.28 3.12
C PRO A 303 -26.90 -42.29 4.63
N ASP A 304 -28.15 -42.05 5.02
CA ASP A 304 -28.66 -42.24 6.37
C ASP A 304 -28.52 -43.71 6.80
N LYS A 305 -27.85 -43.94 7.92
CA LYS A 305 -27.96 -45.19 8.69
C LYS A 305 -29.14 -45.04 9.66
N GLN A 306 -30.30 -45.55 9.29
CA GLN A 306 -31.35 -45.87 10.25
C GLN A 306 -31.23 -47.34 10.67
N ILE A 307 -31.04 -47.55 11.97
CA ILE A 307 -31.33 -48.80 12.66
C ILE A 307 -32.81 -48.72 13.07
N THR A 308 -33.68 -49.58 12.56
CA THR A 308 -34.94 -49.91 13.25
C THR A 308 -35.37 -51.34 12.96
N GLN A 309 -35.83 -51.98 14.04
CA GLN A 309 -36.30 -53.35 14.19
C GLN A 309 -37.49 -53.73 13.29
N ALA A 310 -37.64 -55.05 13.16
CA ALA A 310 -38.69 -55.79 12.49
C ALA A 310 -40.12 -55.52 13.01
N GLY A 311 -41.10 -55.67 12.11
CA GLY A 311 -42.51 -55.85 12.47
C GLY A 311 -43.51 -55.63 11.32
N SER A 312 -43.85 -56.72 10.62
CA SER A 312 -45.17 -57.05 10.02
C SER A 312 -46.02 -55.98 9.31
N SER A 313 -46.24 -56.13 8.00
CA SER A 313 -47.55 -56.51 7.43
C SER A 313 -47.58 -56.55 5.88
N ARG A 314 -48.01 -57.71 5.38
CA ARG A 314 -48.62 -58.14 4.10
C ARG A 314 -49.20 -57.07 3.13
N THR A 315 -48.93 -57.24 1.82
CA THR A 315 -49.91 -57.47 0.72
C THR A 315 -49.57 -56.74 -0.61
N GLU A 316 -49.28 -57.56 -1.65
CA GLU A 316 -49.56 -57.42 -3.11
C GLU A 316 -49.04 -56.22 -3.94
N LYS A 317 -48.80 -56.28 -5.26
CA LYS A 317 -48.39 -57.26 -6.29
C LYS A 317 -48.40 -56.47 -7.63
N ILE A 318 -47.50 -56.81 -8.58
CA ILE A 318 -47.62 -56.65 -10.07
C ILE A 318 -47.27 -55.24 -10.64
N ASN A 319 -46.11 -55.06 -11.29
CA ASN A 319 -45.76 -55.18 -12.75
C ASN A 319 -46.42 -54.09 -13.64
N HIS A 320 -45.90 -53.55 -14.75
CA HIS A 320 -44.82 -53.83 -15.72
C HIS A 320 -44.54 -52.51 -16.51
N GLU A 321 -43.38 -52.42 -17.17
CA GLU A 321 -43.06 -51.81 -18.50
C GLU A 321 -43.97 -50.75 -19.16
N ALA A 322 -43.55 -49.86 -20.06
CA ALA A 322 -42.31 -49.38 -20.68
C ALA A 322 -42.75 -48.42 -21.83
N VAL A 323 -41.78 -47.88 -22.60
CA VAL A 323 -41.91 -47.37 -23.99
C VAL A 323 -42.46 -45.93 -24.12
N THR A 324 -41.61 -44.89 -24.20
CA THR A 324 -40.93 -44.29 -25.39
C THR A 324 -41.86 -43.56 -26.37
N LEU A 325 -41.70 -42.23 -26.50
CA LEU A 325 -41.06 -41.47 -27.61
C LEU A 325 -42.08 -40.99 -28.66
N ASP A 326 -42.31 -39.68 -28.76
CA ASP A 326 -41.75 -38.76 -29.79
C ASP A 326 -42.88 -38.43 -30.80
N VAL A 327 -43.12 -37.21 -31.27
CA VAL A 327 -42.47 -36.57 -32.42
C VAL A 327 -43.18 -35.23 -32.72
N SER A 328 -42.40 -34.24 -33.18
CA SER A 328 -42.73 -33.04 -34.00
C SER A 328 -43.72 -32.00 -33.44
N GLY A 329 -43.51 -30.70 -33.60
CA GLY A 329 -42.65 -29.95 -34.51
C GLY A 329 -43.45 -28.76 -35.07
N GLY A 330 -42.78 -27.62 -35.29
CA GLY A 330 -43.27 -26.56 -36.19
C GLY A 330 -43.71 -25.25 -35.53
N ASP A 331 -42.95 -24.20 -35.88
CA ASP A 331 -43.10 -22.78 -35.52
C ASP A 331 -44.39 -22.11 -36.02
N VAL A 332 -44.70 -20.91 -35.48
CA VAL A 332 -44.94 -19.62 -36.20
C VAL A 332 -45.83 -18.62 -35.37
N VAL A 333 -45.18 -17.55 -34.88
CA VAL A 333 -45.49 -16.09 -35.03
C VAL A 333 -46.84 -15.48 -34.52
N THR A 334 -46.68 -14.65 -33.45
CA THR A 334 -47.18 -13.27 -33.11
C THR A 334 -48.67 -12.88 -32.93
N THR A 335 -48.91 -12.12 -31.84
CA THR A 335 -49.83 -10.94 -31.58
C THR A 335 -51.31 -11.08 -31.93
N ASP A 336 -52.33 -10.62 -31.18
CA ASP A 336 -52.53 -9.49 -30.27
C ASP A 336 -53.73 -9.78 -29.33
N GLY A 337 -53.87 -9.00 -28.26
CA GLY A 337 -54.91 -9.18 -27.24
C GLY A 337 -56.27 -8.54 -27.55
N GLN A 338 -57.30 -8.96 -26.82
CA GLN A 338 -58.30 -8.07 -26.21
C GLN A 338 -59.19 -8.85 -25.23
N LEU A 339 -59.28 -8.33 -24.00
CA LEU A 339 -60.25 -8.75 -22.99
C LEU A 339 -61.63 -8.16 -23.30
N ASP A 340 -62.65 -8.98 -23.06
CA ASP A 340 -64.05 -8.68 -23.28
C ASP A 340 -64.74 -8.04 -22.05
N LYS A 341 -65.80 -7.30 -22.36
CA LYS A 341 -66.75 -6.46 -21.57
C LYS A 341 -67.49 -7.18 -20.40
N PRO A 342 -68.38 -6.55 -19.55
CA PRO A 342 -69.37 -5.50 -19.91
C PRO A 342 -69.79 -4.41 -18.87
N ARG A 343 -70.13 -3.22 -19.41
CA ARG A 343 -71.43 -2.48 -19.32
C ARG A 343 -72.11 -2.29 -17.94
N ASN A 344 -72.23 -1.03 -17.48
CA ASN A 344 -73.55 -0.35 -17.28
C ASN A 344 -73.40 1.17 -17.03
N PRO A 345 -74.30 2.03 -17.54
CA PRO A 345 -74.35 3.48 -17.23
C PRO A 345 -75.50 3.81 -16.27
N THR A 346 -75.37 4.84 -15.41
CA THR A 346 -76.37 5.92 -15.21
C THR A 346 -76.11 6.80 -13.97
N ASN A 347 -76.26 8.10 -14.21
CA ASN A 347 -76.94 9.14 -13.41
C ASN A 347 -76.27 9.86 -12.23
N VAL A 348 -76.38 11.19 -12.38
CA VAL A 348 -76.27 12.36 -11.48
C VAL A 348 -74.88 12.92 -11.22
#